data_AF-A0A0L7KKM5-F1
#
_entry.id   AF-A0A0L7KKM5-F1
#
_cell.length_a   1.000
_cell.length_b   1.000
_cell.length_c   1.000
_cell.angle_alpha   90.00
_cell.angle_beta   90.00
_cell.angle_gamma   90.00
#
_symmetry.space_group_name_H-M   'P 1'
#
loop_
_entity.id
_entity.type
_entity.pdbx_description
1 polymer ?
#
loop_
_entity_poly.entity_id
_entity_poly.type
_entity_poly.pdbx_seq_one_letter_code
_entity_poly.pdbx_strand_id
1 'polypeptide(L)'
;MGKLLKPGKVIIILNGRRAGKKAVIVNTYEGQTRERPYSYCLVAGIEKHPLKVNKSMTKKKIVKRSKVKAFIKCINVNHILPTRYQIFGTNKKKKYFKIKIYK
;
A
#
# COMPACT_ATOMS: atom_id res chain seq x y z
N MET A 1 2.25 -20.75 16.55
CA MET A 1 2.67 -19.40 16.06
C MET A 1 1.85 -19.02 14.84
N GLY A 2 1.27 -17.81 14.80
CA GLY A 2 0.44 -17.37 13.67
C GLY A 2 1.26 -16.76 12.52
N LYS A 3 0.90 -17.06 11.27
CA LYS A 3 1.54 -16.44 10.09
C LYS A 3 1.38 -14.91 10.14
N LEU A 4 2.52 -14.20 10.17
CA LEU A 4 2.56 -12.75 10.25
C LEU A 4 2.17 -12.07 8.93
N LEU A 5 2.46 -12.70 7.80
CA LEU A 5 2.23 -12.17 6.46
C LEU A 5 0.93 -12.74 5.92
N LYS A 6 -0.17 -12.01 6.18
CA LYS A 6 -1.49 -12.33 5.63
C LYS A 6 -1.87 -11.27 4.60
N PRO A 7 -2.62 -11.63 3.55
CA PRO A 7 -3.24 -10.66 2.66
C PRO A 7 -4.00 -9.57 3.44
N GLY A 8 -3.90 -8.34 2.97
CA GLY A 8 -4.50 -7.15 3.60
C GLY A 8 -3.66 -6.52 4.71
N LYS A 9 -2.53 -7.12 5.12
CA LYS A 9 -1.61 -6.46 6.07
C LYS A 9 -0.87 -5.29 5.42
N VAL A 10 -0.70 -4.22 6.21
CA VAL A 10 0.13 -3.07 5.84
C VAL A 10 1.57 -3.36 6.21
N ILE A 11 2.45 -2.97 5.31
CA ILE A 11 3.88 -3.20 5.39
C ILE A 11 4.65 -1.95 4.96
N ILE A 12 5.91 -1.86 5.37
CA ILE A 12 6.86 -0.86 4.88
C ILE A 12 7.93 -1.60 4.07
N ILE A 13 8.24 -1.09 2.89
CA ILE A 13 9.30 -1.66 2.05
C ILE A 13 10.64 -1.13 2.56
N LEU A 14 11.60 -2.03 2.76
CA LEU A 14 12.93 -1.68 3.24
C LEU A 14 13.90 -1.36 2.10
N ASN A 15 13.87 -2.15 1.01
CA ASN A 15 14.92 -2.09 -0.03
C ASN A 15 14.40 -1.69 -1.42
N GLY A 16 15.32 -1.11 -2.23
CA GLY A 16 15.12 -0.74 -3.64
C GLY A 16 14.39 0.59 -3.85
N ARG A 17 13.99 0.90 -5.10
CA ARG A 17 13.35 2.18 -5.50
C ARG A 17 12.09 2.55 -4.69
N ARG A 18 11.47 1.60 -4.00
CA ARG A 18 10.25 1.79 -3.20
C ARG A 18 10.52 1.75 -1.69
N ALA A 19 11.78 1.82 -1.27
CA ALA A 19 12.16 1.90 0.15
C ALA A 19 11.43 3.05 0.87
N GLY A 20 11.06 2.80 2.13
CA GLY A 20 10.30 3.71 2.99
C GLY A 20 8.83 3.89 2.60
N LYS A 21 8.36 3.30 1.50
CA LYS A 21 6.96 3.42 1.07
C LYS A 21 6.07 2.41 1.81
N LYS A 22 4.91 2.90 2.23
CA LYS A 22 3.84 2.09 2.83
C LYS A 22 3.09 1.35 1.73
N ALA A 23 2.82 0.07 1.98
CA ALA A 23 2.15 -0.78 1.03
C ALA A 23 1.31 -1.86 1.71
N VAL A 24 0.53 -2.58 0.94
CA VAL A 24 -0.39 -3.63 1.38
C VAL A 24 -0.03 -4.91 0.66
N ILE A 25 0.01 -6.01 1.41
CA ILE A 25 0.16 -7.34 0.83
C ILE A 25 -1.16 -7.72 0.15
N VAL A 26 -1.11 -7.96 -1.15
CA VAL A 26 -2.24 -8.46 -1.93
C VAL A 26 -2.26 -9.98 -1.87
N ASN A 27 -1.10 -10.60 -2.11
CA ASN A 27 -0.95 -12.04 -2.06
C ASN A 27 0.46 -12.42 -1.58
N THR A 28 0.57 -13.59 -0.95
CA THR A 28 1.82 -14.13 -0.40
C THR A 28 2.12 -15.46 -1.07
N TYR A 29 3.32 -15.60 -1.63
CA TYR A 29 3.78 -16.83 -2.26
C TYR A 29 4.96 -17.38 -1.45
N GLU A 30 4.69 -18.46 -0.73
CA GLU A 30 5.71 -19.17 0.07
C GLU A 30 6.46 -20.23 -0.75
N GLY A 31 5.86 -20.72 -1.83
CA GLY A 31 6.47 -21.73 -2.71
C GLY A 31 7.58 -21.17 -3.59
N GLN A 32 8.65 -21.95 -3.75
CA GLN A 32 9.74 -21.63 -4.66
C GLN A 32 9.31 -21.94 -6.10
N THR A 33 9.51 -20.97 -7.00
CA THR A 33 9.28 -21.14 -8.44
C THR A 33 10.63 -21.14 -9.15
N ARG A 34 10.75 -21.76 -10.33
CA ARG A 34 11.99 -21.75 -11.13
C ARG A 34 12.53 -20.33 -11.37
N GLU A 35 11.64 -19.35 -11.57
CA GLU A 35 12.02 -17.94 -11.76
C GLU A 35 12.46 -17.23 -10.47
N ARG A 36 11.93 -17.67 -9.31
CA ARG A 36 12.11 -17.01 -8.01
C ARG A 36 12.26 -18.08 -6.94
N PRO A 37 13.50 -18.45 -6.56
CA PRO A 37 13.78 -19.48 -5.57
C PRO A 37 13.62 -18.97 -4.11
N TYR A 38 12.91 -17.86 -3.90
CA TYR A 38 12.72 -17.22 -2.59
C TYR A 38 11.25 -16.89 -2.37
N SER A 39 10.82 -16.83 -1.11
CA SER A 39 9.46 -16.40 -0.76
C SER A 39 9.24 -14.93 -1.09
N TYR A 40 8.14 -14.63 -1.77
CA TYR A 40 7.84 -13.28 -2.23
C TYR A 40 6.37 -12.90 -2.01
N CYS A 41 6.12 -11.61 -1.93
CA CYS A 41 4.78 -11.05 -1.79
C CYS A 41 4.46 -10.18 -2.99
N LEU A 42 3.22 -10.25 -3.47
CA LEU A 42 2.65 -9.25 -4.36
C LEU A 42 2.13 -8.09 -3.51
N VAL A 43 2.65 -6.90 -3.77
CA VAL A 43 2.44 -5.73 -2.93
C VAL A 43 1.85 -4.59 -3.76
N ALA A 44 0.82 -3.94 -3.23
CA ALA A 44 0.25 -2.70 -3.77
C ALA A 44 0.52 -1.55 -2.79
N GLY A 45 1.22 -0.51 -3.24
CA GLY A 45 1.67 0.57 -2.37
C GLY A 45 1.47 1.97 -2.92
N ILE A 46 1.72 2.95 -2.06
CA ILE A 46 1.61 4.37 -2.40
C ILE A 46 3.01 4.92 -2.69
N GLU A 47 3.25 5.34 -3.93
CA GLU A 47 4.50 5.98 -4.34
C GLU A 47 4.51 7.45 -3.91
N LYS A 48 3.45 8.18 -4.26
CA LYS A 48 3.28 9.59 -3.89
C LYS A 48 2.09 9.72 -2.96
N HIS A 49 2.38 10.11 -1.72
CA HIS A 49 1.37 10.40 -0.70
C HIS A 49 0.57 11.65 -1.07
N PRO A 50 -0.71 11.73 -0.66
CA PRO A 50 -1.45 12.97 -0.77
C PRO A 50 -0.78 14.04 0.10
N LEU A 51 -0.73 15.27 -0.40
CA LEU A 51 -0.15 16.38 0.33
C LEU A 51 -1.17 16.94 1.34
N LYS A 52 -0.70 17.53 2.45
CA LYS A 52 -1.56 18.16 3.46
C LYS A 52 -2.50 19.19 2.81
N VAL A 53 -3.77 19.13 3.16
CA VAL A 53 -4.83 20.05 2.71
C VAL A 53 -5.29 20.89 3.89
N ASN A 54 -5.49 22.19 3.66
CA ASN A 54 -6.06 23.12 4.64
C ASN A 54 -7.46 23.56 4.20
N LYS A 55 -8.33 23.95 5.14
CA LYS A 55 -9.72 24.34 4.88
C LYS A 55 -9.87 25.54 3.93
N SER A 56 -8.90 26.46 3.91
CA SER A 56 -8.90 27.66 3.06
C SER A 56 -8.61 27.40 1.57
N MET A 57 -8.22 26.18 1.19
CA MET A 57 -7.83 25.89 -0.19
C MET A 57 -9.05 25.76 -1.12
N THR A 58 -8.93 26.28 -2.34
CA THR A 58 -9.95 26.07 -3.39
C THR A 58 -10.06 24.60 -3.78
N LYS A 59 -11.27 24.16 -4.15
CA LYS A 59 -11.56 22.77 -4.57
C LYS A 59 -10.59 22.24 -5.64
N LYS A 60 -10.22 23.06 -6.63
CA LYS A 60 -9.25 22.70 -7.69
C LYS A 60 -7.86 22.34 -7.12
N LYS A 61 -7.38 23.10 -6.13
CA LYS A 61 -6.09 22.87 -5.47
C LYS A 61 -6.14 21.63 -4.58
N ILE A 62 -7.26 21.41 -3.91
CA ILE A 62 -7.50 20.20 -3.09
C ILE A 62 -7.40 18.94 -3.96
N VAL A 63 -8.11 18.90 -5.10
CA VAL A 63 -8.07 17.73 -6.01
C VAL A 63 -6.64 17.43 -6.48
N LYS A 64 -5.87 18.45 -6.86
CA LYS A 64 -4.47 18.27 -7.29
C LYS A 64 -3.57 17.74 -6.16
N ARG A 65 -3.76 18.20 -4.91
CA ARG A 65 -2.98 17.77 -3.73
C ARG A 65 -3.35 16.39 -3.22
N SER A 66 -4.62 15.99 -3.38
CA SER A 66 -5.14 14.68 -2.97
C SER A 66 -4.83 13.55 -3.96
N LYS A 67 -4.22 13.85 -5.12
CA LYS A 67 -3.87 12.82 -6.12
C LYS A 67 -2.80 11.88 -5.57
N VAL A 68 -3.12 10.60 -5.50
CA VAL A 68 -2.21 9.53 -5.07
C VAL A 68 -1.65 8.82 -6.30
N LYS A 69 -0.33 8.59 -6.32
CA LYS A 69 0.31 7.70 -7.31
C LYS A 69 0.54 6.36 -6.65
N ALA A 70 -0.07 5.30 -7.17
CA ALA A 70 0.08 3.94 -6.68
C ALA A 70 1.13 3.16 -7.49
N PHE A 71 1.62 2.06 -6.92
CA PHE A 71 2.47 1.09 -7.62
C PHE A 71 2.11 -0.34 -7.20
N ILE A 72 2.41 -1.29 -8.09
CA ILE A 72 2.33 -2.72 -7.82
C ILE A 72 3.73 -3.29 -8.01
N LYS A 73 4.19 -4.13 -7.08
CA LYS A 73 5.53 -4.74 -7.16
C LYS A 73 5.55 -6.09 -6.45
N CYS A 74 6.20 -7.08 -7.05
CA CYS A 74 6.60 -8.32 -6.36
C CYS A 74 7.91 -8.08 -5.59
N ILE A 75 7.91 -8.37 -4.29
CA ILE A 75 9.03 -8.08 -3.40
C ILE A 75 9.34 -9.32 -2.55
N ASN A 76 10.62 -9.61 -2.35
CA ASN A 76 11.07 -10.65 -1.42
C ASN A 76 10.57 -10.34 0.00
N VAL A 77 10.06 -11.35 0.70
CA VAL A 77 9.58 -11.23 2.08
C VAL A 77 10.59 -10.58 3.03
N ASN A 78 11.89 -10.84 2.85
CA ASN A 78 12.95 -10.29 3.70
C ASN A 78 13.10 -8.76 3.56
N HIS A 79 12.61 -8.17 2.46
CA HIS A 79 12.74 -6.73 2.18
C HIS A 79 11.53 -5.93 2.66
N ILE A 80 10.79 -6.48 3.63
CA ILE A 80 9.53 -5.96 4.09
C ILE A 80 9.54 -5.91 5.62
N LEU A 81 9.16 -4.76 6.18
CA LEU A 81 8.87 -4.61 7.60
C LEU A 81 7.36 -4.77 7.81
N PRO A 82 6.90 -5.86 8.44
CA PRO A 82 5.49 -6.04 8.75
C PRO A 82 5.06 -5.06 9.84
N THR A 83 3.90 -4.41 9.65
CA THR A 83 3.33 -3.53 10.66
C THR A 83 2.13 -4.18 11.35
N ARG A 84 1.70 -3.60 12.47
CA ARG A 84 0.46 -4.00 13.18
C ARG A 84 -0.80 -3.75 12.34
N TYR A 85 -0.77 -2.78 11.43
CA TYR A 85 -1.96 -2.32 10.73
C TYR A 85 -2.42 -3.34 9.67
N GLN A 86 -3.74 -3.53 9.59
CA GLN A 86 -4.38 -4.36 8.57
C GLN A 86 -5.54 -3.61 7.96
N ILE A 87 -5.65 -3.65 6.64
CA ILE A 87 -6.77 -3.09 5.88
C ILE A 87 -7.73 -4.24 5.60
N PHE A 88 -8.74 -4.39 6.45
CA PHE A 88 -9.84 -5.31 6.19
C PHE A 88 -10.85 -4.68 5.23
N GLY A 89 -11.07 -5.31 4.07
CA GLY A 89 -12.37 -5.26 3.37
C GLY A 89 -12.79 -3.95 2.70
N THR A 90 -11.96 -3.30 1.87
CA THR A 90 -12.43 -2.20 1.00
C THR A 90 -12.68 -2.60 -0.46
N ASN A 91 -12.87 -3.89 -0.75
CA ASN A 91 -13.38 -4.35 -2.06
C ASN A 91 -14.89 -4.53 -2.01
N LYS A 92 -15.62 -3.42 -1.85
CA LYS A 92 -17.02 -3.21 -2.25
C LYS A 92 -17.34 -1.73 -2.04
N LYS A 93 -16.84 -0.90 -2.95
CA LYS A 93 -17.41 0.36 -3.44
C LYS A 93 -16.29 1.17 -4.10
N LYS A 94 -16.48 1.49 -5.39
CA LYS A 94 -15.87 2.63 -6.11
C LYS A 94 -16.20 3.99 -5.43
N LYS A 95 -16.27 4.07 -4.08
CA LYS A 95 -16.91 5.14 -3.32
C LYS A 95 -16.13 5.61 -2.07
N TYR A 96 -15.03 4.97 -1.66
CA TYR A 96 -14.28 5.36 -0.44
C TYR A 96 -12.93 6.06 -0.66
N PHE A 97 -12.52 6.36 -1.90
CA PHE A 97 -11.57 7.46 -2.16
C PHE A 97 -12.28 8.77 -2.52
N LYS A 98 -13.58 8.90 -2.23
CA LYS A 98 -14.16 10.20 -1.88
C LYS A 98 -13.86 10.42 -0.41
N ILE A 99 -12.69 10.96 -0.13
CA ILE A 99 -12.45 11.66 1.12
C ILE A 99 -13.56 12.74 1.17
N LYS A 100 -14.61 12.49 1.98
CA LYS A 100 -15.56 13.53 2.41
C LYS A 100 -14.78 14.50 3.30
N ILE A 101 -13.97 15.37 2.70
CA ILE A 101 -13.59 16.65 3.29
C ILE A 101 -14.54 17.68 2.68
N TYR A 102 -15.82 17.61 3.05
CA TYR A 102 -16.78 18.71 2.98
C TYR A 102 -17.91 18.35 3.96
N LYS A 103 -17.66 18.62 5.23
CA LYS A 103 -18.63 19.26 6.11
C LYS A 103 -17.88 20.39 6.80
#